data_AF-A0A8J7CZL7-F1
#
_entry.id   AF-A0A8J7CZL7-F1
#
_cell.length_a   1.000
_cell.length_b   1.000
_cell.length_c   1.000
_cell.angle_alpha   90.00
_cell.angle_beta   90.00
_cell.angle_gamma   90.00
#
_symmetry.space_group_name_H-M   'P 1'
#
loop_
_entity.id
_entity.type
_entity.pdbx_description
1 polymer ?
#
loop_
_entity_poly.entity_id
_entity_poly.type
_entity_poly.pdbx_seq_one_letter_code
_entity_poly.pdbx_strand_id
1 'polypeptide(L)'
;MNGEIFLEVVELFAKGGPVMYLLLISSIAVAAIGIERFRFYNYASHESETFLSLLKENFKRQNLDEVLNFCNQENSCVGIVAAAGVKAAVAGENVSLALNTSYDEEAMKLRARLNYLSMIVTLAPLLGLLGTISGMIESFNIFSIQAGQPLAITGGIGEALIATATGLCVSIFALCVHTYFAQKLDENLTKLDKTVNIVLAGLEGQHETP
;
A
#
# COMPACT_ATOMS: atom_id res chain seq x y z
N MET A 1 -16.94 -29.23 10.06
CA MET A 1 -16.25 -27.95 10.37
C MET A 1 -15.82 -27.16 9.14
N ASN A 2 -14.73 -27.45 8.42
CA ASN A 2 -14.31 -26.58 7.28
C ASN A 2 -15.29 -26.56 6.10
N GLY A 3 -15.97 -27.67 5.81
CA GLY A 3 -16.95 -27.75 4.73
C GLY A 3 -18.29 -27.06 5.03
N GLU A 4 -18.72 -27.05 6.30
CA GLU A 4 -19.98 -26.41 6.71
C GLU A 4 -19.87 -24.89 6.68
N ILE A 5 -18.77 -24.34 7.19
CA ILE A 5 -18.49 -22.89 7.14
C ILE A 5 -18.43 -22.41 5.70
N PHE A 6 -17.80 -23.18 4.81
CA PHE A 6 -17.73 -22.82 3.39
C PHE A 6 -19.11 -22.77 2.74
N LEU A 7 -19.96 -23.77 2.99
CA LEU A 7 -21.32 -23.80 2.46
C LEU A 7 -22.17 -22.65 3.00
N GLU A 8 -22.03 -22.33 4.28
CA GLU A 8 -22.74 -21.22 4.94
C GLU A 8 -22.33 -19.85 4.36
N VAL A 9 -21.03 -19.64 4.08
CA VAL A 9 -20.52 -18.43 3.41
C VAL A 9 -21.03 -18.32 1.98
N VAL A 10 -21.07 -19.43 1.23
CA VAL A 10 -21.60 -19.45 -0.14
C VAL A 10 -23.10 -19.13 -0.16
N GLU A 11 -23.85 -19.66 0.81
CA GLU A 11 -25.27 -19.37 0.95
C GLU A 11 -25.51 -17.89 1.32
N LEU A 12 -24.71 -17.33 2.22
CA LEU A 12 -24.76 -15.90 2.57
C LEU A 12 -24.41 -15.02 1.36
N PHE A 13 -23.42 -15.43 0.56
CA PHE A 13 -23.02 -14.72 -0.65
C PHE A 13 -24.13 -14.71 -1.70
N ALA A 14 -24.78 -15.86 -1.92
CA ALA A 14 -25.89 -15.98 -2.86
C ALA A 14 -27.09 -15.10 -2.45
N LYS A 15 -27.30 -14.90 -1.14
CA LYS A 15 -28.36 -14.05 -0.59
C LYS A 15 -28.05 -12.55 -0.60
N GLY A 16 -26.80 -12.14 -0.79
CA GLY A 16 -26.39 -10.72 -0.70
C GLY A 16 -26.51 -9.91 -2.00
N GLY A 17 -26.99 -10.53 -3.08
CA GLY A 17 -27.30 -9.81 -4.32
C GLY A 17 -26.11 -9.49 -5.22
N PRO A 18 -26.31 -8.71 -6.29
CA PRO A 18 -25.29 -8.43 -7.31
C PRO A 18 -24.11 -7.60 -6.80
N VAL A 19 -24.30 -6.79 -5.75
CA VAL A 19 -23.24 -5.99 -5.13
C VAL A 19 -22.13 -6.87 -4.53
N MET A 20 -22.44 -8.10 -4.15
CA MET A 20 -21.48 -9.04 -3.57
C MET A 20 -20.33 -9.38 -4.52
N TYR A 21 -20.55 -9.39 -5.84
CA TYR A 21 -19.48 -9.62 -6.81
C TYR A 21 -18.45 -8.48 -6.82
N LEU A 22 -18.89 -7.23 -6.67
CA LEU A 22 -17.99 -6.06 -6.57
C LEU A 22 -17.20 -6.08 -5.26
N LEU A 23 -17.84 -6.48 -4.16
CA LEU A 23 -17.18 -6.65 -2.86
C LEU A 23 -16.16 -7.80 -2.89
N LEU A 24 -16.46 -8.89 -3.59
CA LEU A 24 -15.54 -10.00 -3.78
C LEU A 24 -14.29 -9.58 -4.55
N ILE A 25 -14.47 -8.86 -5.66
CA ILE A 25 -13.34 -8.30 -6.43
C ILE A 25 -12.50 -7.37 -5.56
N SER A 26 -13.15 -6.51 -4.77
CA SER A 26 -12.47 -5.60 -3.84
C SER A 26 -11.66 -6.36 -2.79
N SER A 27 -12.22 -7.42 -2.21
CA SER A 27 -11.54 -8.29 -1.24
C SER A 27 -10.31 -9.00 -1.83
N ILE A 28 -10.46 -9.56 -3.03
CA ILE A 28 -9.35 -10.20 -3.76
C ILE A 28 -8.26 -9.17 -4.08
N ALA A 29 -8.63 -7.96 -4.51
CA ALA A 29 -7.68 -6.88 -4.79
C ALA A 29 -6.89 -6.49 -3.54
N VAL A 30 -7.55 -6.35 -2.38
CA VAL A 30 -6.87 -6.08 -1.09
C VAL A 30 -5.86 -7.17 -0.76
N ALA A 31 -6.26 -8.45 -0.86
CA ALA A 31 -5.36 -9.57 -0.59
C ALA A 31 -4.17 -9.61 -1.56
N ALA A 32 -4.42 -9.43 -2.86
CA ALA A 32 -3.38 -9.43 -3.88
C ALA A 32 -2.37 -8.28 -3.68
N ILE A 33 -2.86 -7.06 -3.45
CA ILE A 33 -2.00 -5.90 -3.15
C ILE A 33 -1.25 -6.14 -1.84
N GLY A 34 -1.91 -6.70 -0.82
CA GLY A 34 -1.30 -6.97 0.47
C GLY A 34 -0.12 -7.95 0.37
N ILE A 35 -0.27 -9.05 -0.35
CA ILE A 35 0.80 -10.04 -0.56
C ILE A 35 1.96 -9.44 -1.35
N GLU A 36 1.65 -8.72 -2.42
CA GLU A 36 2.64 -8.08 -3.26
C GLU A 36 3.45 -7.04 -2.48
N ARG A 37 2.78 -6.17 -1.72
CA ARG A 37 3.41 -5.14 -0.87
C ARG A 37 4.21 -5.76 0.26
N PHE A 38 3.73 -6.85 0.88
CA PHE A 38 4.48 -7.55 1.90
C PHE A 38 5.84 -8.03 1.37
N ARG A 39 5.87 -8.62 0.18
CA ARG A 39 7.12 -9.05 -0.47
C ARG A 39 8.02 -7.86 -0.83
N PHE A 40 7.44 -6.80 -1.40
CA PHE A 40 8.17 -5.60 -1.79
C PHE A 40 8.86 -4.91 -0.61
N TYR A 41 8.13 -4.63 0.48
CA TYR A 41 8.71 -3.98 1.66
C TYR A 41 9.72 -4.85 2.40
N ASN A 42 9.51 -6.17 2.43
CA ASN A 42 10.45 -7.08 3.06
C ASN A 42 11.78 -7.16 2.29
N TYR A 43 11.74 -7.00 0.96
CA TYR A 43 12.94 -6.88 0.13
C TYR A 43 13.59 -5.51 0.28
N ALA A 44 12.82 -4.42 0.21
CA ALA A 44 13.34 -3.05 0.31
C ALA A 44 13.92 -2.70 1.69
N SER A 45 13.46 -3.36 2.76
CA SER A 45 13.90 -3.09 4.13
C SER A 45 15.11 -3.92 4.59
N HIS A 46 15.62 -4.84 3.76
CA HIS A 46 16.77 -5.65 4.13
C HIS A 46 18.03 -4.77 4.22
N GLU A 47 18.78 -4.90 5.32
CA GLU A 47 20.11 -4.30 5.57
C GLU A 47 20.28 -2.77 5.46
N SER A 48 19.20 -1.99 5.31
CA SER A 48 19.31 -0.53 5.10
C SER A 48 20.06 0.21 6.21
N GLU A 49 19.87 -0.15 7.49
CA GLU A 49 20.54 0.54 8.62
C GLU A 49 22.04 0.20 8.69
N THR A 50 22.41 -1.04 8.33
CA THR A 50 23.81 -1.47 8.21
C THR A 50 24.49 -0.72 7.07
N PHE A 51 23.82 -0.64 5.91
CA PHE A 51 24.29 0.12 4.76
C PHE A 51 24.53 1.60 5.10
N LEU A 52 23.57 2.28 5.73
CA LEU A 52 23.72 3.70 6.09
C LEU A 52 24.87 3.95 7.09
N SER A 53 25.11 3.00 7.99
CA SER A 53 26.23 3.08 8.94
C SER A 53 27.57 2.95 8.21
N LEU A 54 27.70 1.97 7.31
CA LEU A 54 28.88 1.75 6.49
C LEU A 54 29.12 2.91 5.50
N LEU A 55 28.05 3.48 4.92
CA LEU A 55 28.14 4.61 4.01
C LEU A 55 28.83 5.81 4.68
N LYS A 56 28.46 6.14 5.92
CA LYS A 56 29.11 7.20 6.72
C LYS A 56 30.60 6.93 6.94
N GLU A 57 30.97 5.67 7.16
CA GLU A 57 32.37 5.29 7.37
C GLU A 57 33.18 5.38 6.06
N ASN A 58 32.59 4.96 4.94
CA ASN A 58 33.22 5.04 3.63
C ASN A 58 33.51 6.49 3.22
N PHE A 59 32.58 7.43 3.45
CA PHE A 59 32.84 8.86 3.19
C PHE A 59 34.06 9.43 3.94
N LYS A 60 34.41 8.88 5.11
CA LYS A 60 35.57 9.32 5.92
C LYS A 60 36.89 8.69 5.50
N ARG A 61 36.84 7.53 4.84
CA ARG A 61 38.02 6.68 4.59
C ARG A 61 38.38 6.55 3.12
N GLN A 62 37.43 6.77 2.23
CA GLN A 62 37.52 6.42 0.82
C GLN A 62 37.25 7.64 -0.08
N ASN A 63 37.77 7.54 -1.31
CA ASN A 63 37.50 8.52 -2.36
C ASN A 63 36.07 8.31 -2.93
N LEU A 64 35.52 9.34 -3.58
CA LEU A 64 34.15 9.31 -4.12
C LEU A 64 33.88 8.15 -5.09
N ASP A 65 34.86 7.74 -5.89
CA ASP A 65 34.71 6.58 -6.80
C ASP A 65 34.50 5.25 -6.05
N GLU A 66 35.19 5.07 -4.92
CA GLU A 66 35.04 3.88 -4.07
C GLU A 66 33.69 3.89 -3.34
N VAL A 67 33.28 5.07 -2.83
CA VAL A 67 31.96 5.26 -2.23
C VAL A 67 30.86 4.97 -3.25
N LEU A 68 31.01 5.42 -4.50
CA LEU A 68 30.05 5.15 -5.57
C LEU A 68 29.94 3.65 -5.87
N ASN A 69 31.07 2.95 -5.94
CA ASN A 69 31.08 1.51 -6.15
C ASN A 69 30.42 0.76 -5.00
N PHE A 70 30.60 1.20 -3.75
CA PHE A 70 29.90 0.67 -2.59
C PHE A 70 28.38 0.88 -2.71
N CYS A 71 27.93 2.10 -3.04
CA CYS A 71 26.51 2.39 -3.23
C CYS A 71 25.87 1.55 -4.36
N ASN A 72 26.58 1.32 -5.46
CA ASN A 72 26.08 0.52 -6.60
C ASN A 72 25.91 -0.98 -6.29
N GLN A 73 26.52 -1.48 -5.21
CA GLN A 73 26.31 -2.88 -4.77
C GLN A 73 25.00 -3.06 -3.99
N GLU A 74 24.43 -1.96 -3.50
CA GLU A 74 23.22 -1.95 -2.69
C GLU A 74 21.99 -1.72 -3.57
N ASN A 75 21.22 -2.77 -3.82
CA ASN A 75 19.99 -2.72 -4.65
C ASN A 75 18.73 -2.27 -3.87
N SER A 76 18.89 -1.62 -2.73
CA SER A 76 17.78 -1.05 -1.95
C SER A 76 17.51 0.40 -2.32
N CYS A 77 16.34 0.92 -1.94
CA CYS A 77 15.96 2.32 -2.22
C CYS A 77 16.99 3.31 -1.65
N VAL A 78 17.59 3.01 -0.49
CA VAL A 78 18.65 3.85 0.10
C VAL A 78 19.95 3.78 -0.70
N GLY A 79 20.32 2.61 -1.23
CA GLY A 79 21.49 2.45 -2.08
C GLY A 79 21.37 3.21 -3.40
N ILE A 80 20.20 3.13 -4.04
CA ILE A 80 19.89 3.85 -5.29
C ILE A 80 19.99 5.37 -5.09
N VAL A 81 19.36 5.91 -4.05
CA VAL A 81 19.42 7.36 -3.75
C VAL A 81 20.84 7.79 -3.40
N ALA A 82 21.56 6.99 -2.59
CA ALA A 82 22.95 7.29 -2.26
C ALA A 82 23.85 7.31 -3.51
N ALA A 83 23.72 6.30 -4.39
CA ALA A 83 24.47 6.21 -5.63
C ALA A 83 24.20 7.41 -6.55
N ALA A 84 22.96 7.86 -6.66
CA ALA A 84 22.60 9.02 -7.47
C ALA A 84 23.32 10.30 -7.01
N GLY A 85 23.34 10.57 -5.71
CA GLY A 85 24.02 11.74 -5.15
C GLY A 85 25.55 11.66 -5.31
N VAL A 86 26.16 10.52 -5.00
CA VAL A 86 27.62 10.35 -5.12
C VAL A 86 28.04 10.41 -6.60
N LYS A 87 27.27 9.81 -7.51
CA LYS A 87 27.55 9.88 -8.95
C LYS A 87 27.52 11.32 -9.47
N ALA A 88 26.55 12.12 -9.04
CA ALA A 88 26.48 13.52 -9.39
C ALA A 88 27.71 14.30 -8.86
N ALA A 89 28.17 13.99 -7.64
CA ALA A 89 29.35 14.62 -7.06
C ALA A 89 30.62 14.28 -7.87
N VAL A 90 30.81 13.01 -8.25
CA VAL A 90 31.93 12.57 -9.10
C VAL A 90 31.92 13.27 -10.47
N ALA A 91 30.73 13.51 -11.03
CA ALA A 91 30.57 14.19 -12.32
C ALA A 91 30.66 15.73 -12.23
N GLY A 92 30.72 16.31 -11.03
CA GLY A 92 30.65 17.77 -10.84
C GLY A 92 29.27 18.36 -11.16
N GLU A 93 28.22 17.55 -11.10
CA GLU A 93 26.83 17.94 -11.34
C GLU A 93 26.15 18.45 -10.07
N ASN A 94 24.90 18.89 -10.19
CA ASN A 94 24.11 19.33 -9.04
C ASN A 94 23.63 18.13 -8.20
N VAL A 95 24.38 17.84 -7.13
CA VAL A 95 24.10 16.75 -6.18
C VAL A 95 22.71 16.83 -5.58
N SER A 96 22.28 18.01 -5.12
CA SER A 96 20.97 18.20 -4.50
C SER A 96 19.83 17.88 -5.47
N LEU A 97 19.97 18.28 -6.74
CA LEU A 97 19.00 17.95 -7.77
C LEU A 97 18.95 16.43 -8.03
N ALA A 98 20.11 15.76 -8.12
CA ALA A 98 20.16 14.32 -8.34
C ALA A 98 19.57 13.52 -7.17
N LEU A 99 19.88 13.93 -5.93
CA LEU A 99 19.31 13.34 -4.71
C LEU A 99 17.79 13.50 -4.66
N ASN A 100 17.27 14.71 -4.86
CA ASN A 100 15.82 14.97 -4.83
C ASN A 100 15.09 14.19 -5.94
N THR A 101 15.65 14.17 -7.15
CA THR A 101 15.04 13.42 -8.27
C THR A 101 14.96 11.93 -7.95
N SER A 102 16.06 11.34 -7.49
CA SER A 102 16.09 9.92 -7.13
C SER A 102 15.21 9.61 -5.91
N TYR A 103 15.15 10.53 -4.94
CA TYR A 103 14.26 10.41 -3.78
C TYR A 103 12.80 10.33 -4.23
N ASP A 104 12.36 11.26 -5.09
CA ASP A 104 10.98 11.31 -5.55
C ASP A 104 10.60 10.04 -6.34
N GLU A 105 11.50 9.54 -7.19
CA GLU A 105 11.30 8.29 -7.93
C GLU A 105 11.12 7.08 -7.00
N GLU A 106 11.99 6.93 -6.00
CA GLU A 106 11.90 5.83 -5.03
C GLU A 106 10.69 5.99 -4.10
N ALA A 107 10.40 7.21 -3.64
CA ALA A 107 9.22 7.53 -2.84
C ALA A 107 7.92 7.20 -3.59
N MET A 108 7.85 7.46 -4.90
CA MET A 108 6.71 7.06 -5.73
C MET A 108 6.55 5.53 -5.79
N LYS A 109 7.64 4.77 -5.95
CA LYS A 109 7.60 3.29 -5.95
C LYS A 109 7.12 2.74 -4.61
N LEU A 110 7.60 3.32 -3.51
CA LEU A 110 7.15 2.98 -2.15
C LEU A 110 5.65 3.27 -1.98
N ARG A 111 5.17 4.45 -2.41
CA ARG A 111 3.75 4.87 -2.30
C ARG A 111 2.80 4.10 -3.22
N ALA A 112 3.32 3.49 -4.29
CA ALA A 112 2.49 2.83 -5.28
C ALA A 112 1.54 1.81 -4.64
N ARG A 113 0.32 1.71 -5.18
CA ARG A 113 -0.74 0.77 -4.76
C ARG A 113 -1.35 0.98 -3.37
N LEU A 114 -0.74 1.75 -2.47
CA LEU A 114 -1.37 2.13 -1.19
C LEU A 114 -2.64 2.97 -1.42
N ASN A 115 -2.64 3.82 -2.44
CA ASN A 115 -3.82 4.59 -2.84
C ASN A 115 -5.02 3.70 -3.22
N TYR A 116 -4.79 2.51 -3.80
CA TYR A 116 -5.88 1.57 -4.10
C TYR A 116 -6.44 0.94 -2.82
N LEU A 117 -5.59 0.60 -1.85
CA LEU A 117 -6.06 0.14 -0.54
C LEU A 117 -6.89 1.24 0.15
N SER A 118 -6.39 2.48 0.14
CA SER A 118 -7.12 3.65 0.69
C SER A 118 -8.48 3.85 0.01
N MET A 119 -8.52 3.73 -1.32
CA MET A 119 -9.78 3.78 -2.08
C MET A 119 -10.73 2.66 -1.63
N ILE A 120 -10.27 1.42 -1.50
CA ILE A 120 -11.13 0.28 -1.14
C ILE A 120 -11.67 0.43 0.30
N VAL A 121 -10.89 0.99 1.22
CA VAL A 121 -11.35 1.32 2.59
C VAL A 121 -12.62 2.18 2.53
N THR A 122 -12.67 3.18 1.66
CA THR A 122 -13.84 4.06 1.52
C THR A 122 -14.91 3.49 0.59
N LEU A 123 -14.51 2.77 -0.46
CA LEU A 123 -15.43 2.27 -1.49
C LEU A 123 -16.27 1.09 -0.99
N ALA A 124 -15.67 0.14 -0.26
CA ALA A 124 -16.38 -1.08 0.16
C ALA A 124 -17.63 -0.81 1.06
N PRO A 125 -17.59 0.12 2.04
CA PRO A 125 -18.79 0.49 2.80
C PRO A 125 -19.84 1.18 1.93
N LEU A 126 -19.42 2.01 0.97
CA LEU A 126 -20.32 2.69 0.04
C LEU A 126 -21.02 1.68 -0.89
N LEU A 127 -20.31 0.64 -1.34
CA LEU A 127 -20.91 -0.47 -2.06
C LEU A 127 -21.90 -1.23 -1.18
N GLY A 128 -21.57 -1.49 0.08
CA GLY A 128 -22.51 -2.09 1.04
C GLY A 128 -23.79 -1.25 1.22
N LEU A 129 -23.64 0.08 1.36
CA LEU A 129 -24.76 1.03 1.44
C LEU A 129 -25.58 1.06 0.13
N LEU A 130 -24.93 0.95 -1.03
CA LEU A 130 -25.61 0.82 -2.31
C LEU A 130 -26.45 -0.46 -2.35
N GLY A 131 -25.93 -1.56 -1.80
CA GLY A 131 -26.66 -2.83 -1.65
C GLY A 131 -27.92 -2.68 -0.80
N THR A 132 -27.86 -1.92 0.31
CA THR A 132 -29.05 -1.64 1.12
C THR A 132 -30.09 -0.85 0.36
N ILE A 133 -29.68 0.20 -0.35
CA ILE A 133 -30.59 1.03 -1.15
C ILE A 133 -31.25 0.18 -2.25
N SER A 134 -30.47 -0.63 -2.97
CA SER A 134 -30.97 -1.49 -4.04
C SER A 134 -31.98 -2.52 -3.52
N GLY A 135 -31.63 -3.25 -2.45
CA GLY A 135 -32.51 -4.28 -1.88
C GLY A 135 -33.81 -3.70 -1.29
N MET A 136 -33.76 -2.49 -0.72
CA MET A 136 -34.96 -1.79 -0.28
C MET A 136 -35.86 -1.37 -1.46
N ILE A 137 -35.29 -0.83 -2.54
CA ILE A 137 -36.05 -0.45 -3.74
C ILE A 137 -36.76 -1.68 -4.33
N GLU A 138 -36.07 -2.81 -4.44
CA GLU A 138 -36.66 -4.06 -4.93
C GLU A 138 -37.79 -4.57 -4.03
N SER A 139 -37.58 -4.53 -2.70
CA SER A 139 -38.60 -4.90 -1.72
C SER A 139 -39.89 -4.07 -1.86
N PHE A 140 -39.76 -2.76 -2.08
CA PHE A 140 -40.92 -1.88 -2.32
C PHE A 140 -41.59 -2.12 -3.67
N ASN A 141 -40.82 -2.46 -4.71
CA ASN A 141 -41.38 -2.76 -6.02
C ASN A 141 -42.26 -4.03 -5.96
N ILE A 142 -41.76 -5.10 -5.32
CA ILE A 142 -42.52 -6.34 -5.11
C ILE A 142 -43.80 -6.07 -4.31
N PHE A 143 -43.72 -5.24 -3.27
CA PHE A 143 -44.90 -4.84 -2.50
C PHE A 143 -45.98 -4.15 -3.35
N SER A 144 -45.57 -3.31 -4.32
CA SER A 144 -46.52 -2.60 -5.17
C SER A 144 -47.23 -3.50 -6.21
N ILE A 145 -46.58 -4.59 -6.64
CA ILE A 145 -47.08 -5.52 -7.67
C ILE A 145 -47.89 -6.68 -7.06
N GLN A 146 -47.44 -7.22 -5.92
CA GLN A 146 -48.06 -8.34 -5.21
C GLN A 146 -48.57 -7.87 -3.85
N ALA A 147 -49.65 -7.09 -3.87
CA ALA A 147 -50.30 -6.61 -2.65
C ALA A 147 -50.67 -7.78 -1.72
N GLY A 148 -49.83 -8.04 -0.70
CA GLY A 148 -50.14 -9.00 0.36
C GLY A 148 -49.23 -10.22 0.54
N GLN A 149 -47.98 -10.25 0.01
CA GLN A 149 -46.99 -11.27 0.41
C GLN A 149 -45.87 -10.69 1.31
N PRO A 150 -46.05 -10.69 2.65
CA PRO A 150 -45.04 -10.16 3.59
C PRO A 150 -43.67 -10.84 3.49
N LEU A 151 -43.65 -12.13 3.10
CA LEU A 151 -42.42 -12.93 3.03
C LEU A 151 -41.44 -12.44 1.96
N ALA A 152 -41.95 -11.92 0.84
CA ALA A 152 -41.10 -11.44 -0.25
C ALA A 152 -40.36 -10.15 0.12
N ILE A 153 -40.99 -9.29 0.94
CA ILE A 153 -40.41 -8.05 1.47
C ILE A 153 -39.26 -8.36 2.42
N THR A 154 -39.43 -9.38 3.28
CA THR A 154 -38.38 -9.76 4.24
C THR A 154 -37.11 -10.30 3.56
N GLY A 155 -37.23 -10.84 2.34
CA GLY A 155 -36.10 -11.31 1.55
C GLY A 155 -35.16 -10.18 1.09
N GLY A 156 -35.70 -9.14 0.45
CA GLY A 156 -34.89 -8.04 -0.07
C GLY A 156 -34.28 -7.16 1.03
N ILE A 157 -34.92 -7.06 2.20
CA ILE A 157 -34.31 -6.43 3.39
C ILE A 157 -33.15 -7.28 3.93
N GLY A 158 -33.29 -8.61 3.93
CA GLY A 158 -32.22 -9.53 4.32
C GLY A 158 -31.00 -9.42 3.41
N GLU A 159 -31.22 -9.40 2.09
CA GLU A 159 -30.17 -9.18 1.08
C GLU A 159 -29.41 -7.88 1.33
N ALA A 160 -30.15 -6.79 1.50
CA ALA A 160 -29.63 -5.46 1.78
C ALA A 160 -28.67 -5.47 2.99
N LEU A 161 -29.09 -6.06 4.11
CA LEU A 161 -28.29 -6.12 5.33
C LEU A 161 -27.01 -6.95 5.17
N ILE A 162 -27.08 -8.06 4.44
CA ILE A 162 -25.91 -8.92 4.15
C ILE A 162 -24.88 -8.15 3.32
N ALA A 163 -25.31 -7.42 2.30
CA ALA A 163 -24.42 -6.61 1.46
C ALA A 163 -23.69 -5.53 2.28
N THR A 164 -24.41 -4.85 3.19
CA THR A 164 -23.81 -3.83 4.07
C THR A 164 -22.81 -4.43 5.05
N ALA A 165 -23.17 -5.51 5.74
CA ALA A 165 -22.27 -6.19 6.66
C ALA A 165 -20.99 -6.64 5.96
N THR A 166 -21.11 -7.22 4.76
CA THR A 166 -19.97 -7.66 3.97
C THR A 166 -19.08 -6.48 3.53
N GLY A 167 -19.69 -5.37 3.09
CA GLY A 167 -18.95 -4.16 2.70
C GLY A 167 -18.12 -3.59 3.84
N LEU A 168 -18.67 -3.59 5.06
CA LEU A 168 -17.94 -3.20 6.27
C LEU A 168 -16.80 -4.17 6.59
N CYS A 169 -17.02 -5.48 6.51
CA CYS A 169 -15.96 -6.46 6.74
C CYS A 169 -14.78 -6.28 5.77
N VAL A 170 -15.05 -6.09 4.47
CA VAL A 170 -14.01 -5.84 3.46
C VAL A 170 -13.27 -4.53 3.74
N SER A 171 -13.99 -3.46 4.10
CA SER A 171 -13.40 -2.16 4.46
C SER A 171 -12.47 -2.25 5.67
N ILE A 172 -12.91 -2.90 6.74
CA ILE A 172 -12.12 -3.08 7.96
C ILE A 172 -10.83 -3.85 7.64
N PHE A 173 -10.94 -4.92 6.87
CA PHE A 173 -9.77 -5.68 6.44
C PHE A 173 -8.81 -4.84 5.59
N ALA A 174 -9.34 -4.11 4.59
CA ALA A 174 -8.55 -3.19 3.78
C ALA A 174 -7.84 -2.12 4.64
N LEU A 175 -8.50 -1.62 5.69
CA LEU A 175 -7.96 -0.60 6.58
C LEU A 175 -6.80 -1.13 7.40
N CYS A 176 -6.90 -2.36 7.92
CA CYS A 176 -5.80 -3.01 8.62
C CYS A 176 -4.57 -3.16 7.72
N VAL A 177 -4.78 -3.65 6.49
CA VAL A 177 -3.71 -3.82 5.50
C VAL A 177 -3.10 -2.48 5.10
N HIS A 178 -3.94 -1.48 4.81
CA HIS A 178 -3.50 -0.12 4.46
C HIS A 178 -2.65 0.50 5.58
N THR A 179 -3.14 0.45 6.82
CA THR A 179 -2.47 1.08 7.97
C THR A 179 -1.11 0.45 8.23
N TYR A 180 -1.01 -0.88 8.13
CA TYR A 180 0.27 -1.59 8.25
C TYR A 180 1.29 -1.12 7.21
N PHE A 181 0.90 -1.05 5.94
CA PHE A 181 1.82 -0.63 4.88
C PHE A 181 2.09 0.87 4.87
N ALA A 182 1.17 1.71 5.33
CA ALA A 182 1.40 3.13 5.52
C ALA A 182 2.52 3.38 6.56
N GLN A 183 2.53 2.63 7.66
CA GLN A 183 3.63 2.70 8.63
C GLN A 183 4.97 2.28 8.00
N LYS A 184 4.97 1.21 7.20
CA LYS A 184 6.20 0.79 6.49
C LYS A 184 6.65 1.76 5.42
N LEU A 185 5.73 2.46 4.76
CA LEU A 185 6.06 3.57 3.88
C LEU A 185 6.83 4.66 4.65
N ASP A 186 6.26 5.14 5.76
CA ASP A 186 6.85 6.25 6.55
C ASP A 186 8.24 5.89 7.10
N GLU A 187 8.42 4.66 7.58
CA GLU A 187 9.73 4.15 8.00
C GLU A 187 10.76 4.20 6.85
N ASN A 188 10.37 3.82 5.62
CA ASN A 188 11.28 3.83 4.48
C ASN A 188 11.55 5.25 3.95
N LEU A 189 10.56 6.15 3.96
CA LEU A 189 10.77 7.56 3.63
C LEU A 189 11.76 8.20 4.61
N THR A 190 11.63 7.92 5.91
CA THR A 190 12.58 8.39 6.93
C THR A 190 14.00 7.90 6.64
N LYS A 191 14.18 6.67 6.14
CA LYS A 191 15.49 6.15 5.74
C LYS A 191 16.03 6.88 4.50
N LEU A 192 15.19 7.19 3.52
CA LEU A 192 15.59 8.01 2.37
C LEU A 192 16.04 9.41 2.82
N ASP A 193 15.31 10.05 3.74
CA ASP A 193 15.69 11.37 4.29
C ASP A 193 17.05 11.30 5.00
N LYS A 194 17.28 10.25 5.82
CA LYS A 194 18.59 10.00 6.44
C LYS A 194 19.69 9.83 5.38
N THR A 195 19.41 9.14 4.29
CA THR A 195 20.36 8.90 3.20
C THR A 195 20.81 10.21 2.57
N VAL A 196 19.85 11.07 2.19
CA VAL A 196 20.12 12.39 1.62
C VAL A 196 21.04 13.20 2.55
N ASN A 197 20.70 13.26 3.84
CA ASN A 197 21.51 13.98 4.83
C ASN A 197 22.93 13.40 4.98
N ILE A 198 23.08 12.08 4.96
CA ILE A 198 24.39 11.41 5.05
C ILE A 198 25.26 11.73 3.84
N VAL A 199 24.69 11.68 2.63
CA VAL A 199 25.43 11.99 1.41
C VAL A 199 25.88 13.44 1.40
N LEU A 200 24.99 14.39 1.70
CA LEU A 200 25.35 15.81 1.74
C LEU A 200 26.44 16.10 2.77
N ALA A 201 26.29 15.60 4.01
CA ALA A 201 27.29 15.80 5.05
C ALA A 201 28.63 15.10 4.72
N GLY A 202 28.58 13.94 4.06
CA GLY A 202 29.78 13.22 3.62
C GLY A 202 30.56 14.00 2.56
N LEU A 203 29.86 14.66 1.64
CA LEU A 203 30.48 15.48 0.59
C LEU A 203 31.05 16.80 1.14
N GLU A 204 30.34 17.46 2.06
CA GLU A 204 30.86 18.65 2.74
C GLU A 204 32.15 18.36 3.53
N GLY A 205 32.18 17.25 4.26
CA GLY A 205 33.36 16.85 5.04
C GLY A 205 34.60 16.51 4.19
N GLN A 206 34.43 16.16 2.91
CA GLN A 206 35.55 15.94 1.99
C GLN A 206 36.13 17.24 1.41
N HIS A 207 35.35 18.33 1.42
CA HIS A 207 35.85 19.64 1.00
C HIS A 207 36.68 20.35 2.08
N GLU A 208 36.60 19.91 3.34
CA GLU A 208 37.33 20.49 4.48
C GLU A 208 38.70 19.84 4.77
N THR A 209 39.05 18.73 4.11
CA THR A 209 40.38 18.13 4.26
C THR A 209 41.41 18.84 3.35
N PRO A 210 42.43 19.51 3.93
CA PRO A 210 43.45 20.27 3.19
C PRO A 210 44.48 19.38 2.47
#